data_AF-A0A7V9T4T1-F1
#
_entry.id   AF-A0A7V9T4T1-F1
#
_cell.length_a   1.000
_cell.length_b   1.000
_cell.length_c   1.000
_cell.angle_alpha   90.00
_cell.angle_beta   90.00
_cell.angle_gamma   90.00
#
_symmetry.space_group_name_H-M   'P 1'
#
loop_
_entity.id
_entity.type
_entity.pdbx_description
1 polymer ?
#
loop_
_entity_poly.entity_id
_entity_poly.type
_entity_poly.pdbx_seq_one_letter_code
_entity_poly.pdbx_strand_id
1 'polypeptide(L)'
;MHATLGTSWHGLLEHDEARRALLRWVATRRAIPFAPAATLCFADERERQLDVLGDLIEQHLDTDRLRALIERGVPTDLPDLLLERAPC
;
A
#
# COMPACT_ATOMS: atom_id res chain seq x y z
N MET A 1 -3.32 -21.08 25.39
CA MET A 1 -4.13 -21.27 24.17
C MET A 1 -3.93 -20.07 23.25
N HIS A 2 -3.23 -20.25 22.13
CA HIS A 2 -3.10 -19.18 21.13
C HIS A 2 -4.41 -19.07 20.36
N ALA A 3 -4.96 -17.86 20.29
CA ALA A 3 -6.18 -17.59 19.54
C ALA A 3 -5.81 -17.03 18.16
N THR A 4 -6.36 -17.62 17.11
CA THR A 4 -6.27 -17.10 15.74
C THR A 4 -7.58 -16.39 15.41
N LEU A 5 -7.49 -15.19 14.84
CA LEU A 5 -8.63 -14.42 14.34
C LEU A 5 -8.51 -14.28 12.82
N GLY A 6 -9.65 -14.30 12.13
CA GLY A 6 -9.74 -14.07 10.69
C GLY A 6 -10.99 -13.27 10.35
N THR A 7 -10.95 -12.54 9.25
CA THR A 7 -12.08 -11.78 8.71
C THR A 7 -12.02 -11.82 7.18
N SER A 8 -13.20 -11.83 6.54
CA SER A 8 -13.34 -11.65 5.08
C SER A 8 -13.56 -10.19 4.68
N TRP A 9 -13.70 -9.28 5.65
CA TRP A 9 -13.92 -7.87 5.39
C TRP A 9 -12.63 -7.17 5.05
N HIS A 10 -12.45 -6.90 3.75
CA HIS A 10 -11.41 -6.03 3.26
C HIS A 10 -11.58 -4.60 3.82
N GLY A 11 -10.48 -3.91 4.07
CA GLY A 11 -10.51 -2.54 4.60
C GLY A 11 -10.89 -2.41 6.09
N LEU A 12 -11.19 -3.49 6.82
CA LEU A 12 -11.58 -3.40 8.24
C LEU A 12 -10.57 -2.62 9.10
N LEU A 13 -9.28 -2.80 8.83
CA LEU A 13 -8.20 -2.13 9.57
C LEU A 13 -7.91 -0.72 9.06
N GLU A 14 -8.59 -0.24 8.02
CA GLU A 14 -8.55 1.16 7.62
C GLU A 14 -9.41 2.02 8.55
N HIS A 15 -10.48 1.44 9.10
CA HIS A 15 -11.30 2.12 10.10
C HIS A 15 -10.56 2.21 11.44
N ASP A 16 -10.26 3.44 11.86
CA ASP A 16 -9.40 3.69 13.01
C ASP A 16 -9.90 3.06 14.31
N GLU A 17 -11.20 3.16 14.61
CA GLU A 17 -11.75 2.56 15.84
C GLU A 17 -11.66 1.03 15.85
N ALA A 18 -11.91 0.38 14.71
CA ALA A 18 -11.79 -1.07 14.61
C ALA A 18 -10.34 -1.51 14.81
N ARG A 19 -9.39 -0.82 14.16
CA ARG A 19 -7.96 -1.05 14.32
C ARG A 19 -7.51 -0.81 15.77
N ARG A 20 -7.92 0.29 16.40
CA ARG A 20 -7.60 0.61 17.80
C ARG A 20 -8.18 -0.43 18.76
N ALA A 21 -9.44 -0.84 18.56
CA ALA A 21 -10.08 -1.86 19.38
C ALA A 21 -9.36 -3.21 19.29
N LEU A 22 -8.99 -3.64 18.08
CA LEU A 22 -8.23 -4.87 17.86
C LEU A 22 -6.86 -4.80 18.55
N LEU A 23 -6.12 -3.72 18.36
CA LEU A 23 -4.79 -3.57 18.97
C LEU A 23 -4.84 -3.51 20.50
N ARG A 24 -5.83 -2.81 21.09
CA ARG A 24 -6.09 -2.84 22.54
C ARG A 24 -6.36 -4.26 23.02
N TRP A 25 -7.21 -5.00 22.30
CA TRP A 25 -7.51 -6.40 22.63
C TRP A 25 -6.25 -7.28 22.59
N VAL A 26 -5.41 -7.15 21.56
CA VAL A 26 -4.14 -7.88 21.45
C VAL A 26 -3.21 -7.52 22.61
N ALA A 27 -3.07 -6.22 22.93
CA ALA A 27 -2.20 -5.76 24.02
C ALA A 27 -2.61 -6.37 25.37
N THR A 28 -3.90 -6.35 25.69
CA THR A 28 -4.46 -6.97 26.90
C THR A 28 -4.19 -8.47 26.92
N ARG A 29 -4.43 -9.18 25.81
CA ARG A 29 -4.22 -10.64 25.72
C ARG A 29 -2.75 -11.05 25.85
N ARG A 30 -1.83 -10.15 25.49
CA ARG A 30 -0.37 -10.38 25.56
C ARG A 30 0.28 -9.78 26.80
N ALA A 31 -0.48 -9.07 27.64
CA ALA A 31 0.02 -8.33 28.80
C ALA A 31 1.20 -7.39 28.45
N ILE A 32 1.11 -6.71 27.30
CA ILE A 32 2.11 -5.73 26.87
C ILE A 32 1.61 -4.29 27.11
N PRO A 33 2.48 -3.36 27.54
CA PRO A 33 2.11 -1.97 27.80
C PRO A 33 2.03 -1.18 26.48
N PHE A 34 1.08 -1.55 25.62
CA PHE A 34 0.84 -0.92 24.33
C PHE A 34 -0.52 -0.22 24.32
N ALA A 35 -0.53 1.05 23.91
CA ALA A 35 -1.74 1.82 23.65
C ALA A 35 -1.70 2.36 22.21
N PRO A 36 -2.75 2.15 21.40
CA PRO A 36 -2.82 2.76 20.07
C PRO A 36 -2.84 4.29 20.17
N ALA A 37 -2.17 4.96 19.22
CA ALA A 37 -2.23 6.41 19.12
C ALA A 37 -3.68 6.89 18.89
N ALA A 38 -4.15 7.80 19.74
CA ALA A 38 -5.52 8.32 19.69
C ALA A 38 -5.75 9.23 18.48
N THR A 39 -4.71 9.94 18.04
CA THR A 39 -4.77 10.95 16.98
C THR A 39 -4.35 10.44 15.61
N LEU A 40 -3.83 9.20 15.50
CA LEU A 40 -3.42 8.66 14.22
C LEU A 40 -4.67 8.27 13.40
N CYS A 41 -4.85 8.98 12.29
CA CYS A 41 -5.91 8.75 11.31
C CYS A 41 -5.35 7.99 10.10
N PHE A 42 -6.03 6.90 9.71
CA PHE A 42 -5.62 6.15 8.54
C PHE A 42 -5.79 6.94 7.25
N ALA A 43 -6.90 7.69 7.13
CA ALA A 43 -7.20 8.45 5.92
C ALA A 43 -6.11 9.49 5.65
N ASP A 44 -5.70 10.24 6.68
CA ASP A 44 -4.65 11.26 6.58
C ASP A 44 -3.31 10.65 6.17
N GLU A 45 -2.92 9.51 6.74
CA GLU A 45 -1.67 8.84 6.38
C GLU A 45 -1.72 8.26 4.96
N ARG A 46 -2.88 7.77 4.52
CA ARG A 46 -3.09 7.32 3.14
C ARG A 46 -2.99 8.49 2.17
N GLU A 47 -3.60 9.62 2.48
CA GLU A 47 -3.52 10.84 1.67
C GLU A 47 -2.07 11.32 1.57
N ARG A 48 -1.35 11.39 2.69
CA ARG A 48 0.09 11.72 2.71
C ARG A 48 0.93 10.80 1.82
N GLN A 49 0.62 9.50 1.80
CA GLN A 49 1.31 8.55 0.91
C GLN A 49 0.98 8.79 -0.57
N LEU A 50 -0.28 9.14 -0.88
CA LEU A 50 -0.69 9.47 -2.24
C LEU A 50 -0.04 10.76 -2.72
N ASP A 51 0.10 11.77 -1.85
CA ASP A 51 0.80 13.02 -2.18
C ASP A 51 2.27 12.75 -2.51
N VAL A 52 2.96 11.94 -1.70
CA VAL A 52 4.34 11.54 -1.98
C VAL A 52 4.46 10.81 -3.32
N LEU A 53 3.51 9.92 -3.64
CA LEU A 53 3.50 9.25 -4.94
C LEU A 53 3.24 10.25 -6.09
N GLY A 54 2.36 11.23 -5.87
CA GLY A 54 2.11 12.33 -6.79
C GLY A 54 3.38 13.12 -7.08
N ASP A 55 4.10 13.53 -6.04
CA ASP A 55 5.38 14.25 -6.15
C ASP A 55 6.43 13.45 -6.92
N LEU A 56 6.54 12.14 -6.63
CA LEU A 56 7.47 11.26 -7.34
C LEU A 56 7.12 11.16 -8.84
N ILE A 57 5.82 11.11 -9.17
CA ILE A 57 5.39 11.13 -10.57
C ILE A 57 5.73 12.47 -11.21
N GLU A 58 5.35 13.58 -10.59
CA GLU A 58 5.59 14.92 -11.14
C GLU A 58 7.08 15.21 -11.35
N GLN A 59 7.91 14.86 -10.39
CA GLN A 59 9.33 15.24 -10.37
C GLN A 59 10.22 14.26 -11.15
N HIS A 60 9.78 13.02 -11.34
CA HIS A 60 10.66 11.96 -11.87
C HIS A 60 10.08 11.15 -13.03
N LEU A 61 8.82 11.38 -13.43
CA LEU A 61 8.22 10.67 -14.55
C LEU A 61 7.90 11.63 -15.69
N ASP A 62 8.41 11.32 -16.88
CA ASP A 62 7.96 11.97 -18.12
C ASP A 62 6.55 11.46 -18.47
N THR A 63 5.53 12.12 -17.92
CA THR A 63 4.13 11.72 -18.09
C THR A 63 3.64 11.89 -19.52
N ASP A 64 4.25 12.79 -20.31
CA ASP A 64 3.91 12.99 -21.72
C ASP A 64 4.42 11.82 -22.57
N ARG A 65 5.65 11.36 -22.30
CA ARG A 65 6.19 10.17 -22.95
C ARG A 65 5.45 8.90 -22.54
N LEU A 66 5.04 8.78 -21.28
CA LEU A 66 4.21 7.66 -20.83
C LEU A 66 2.84 7.67 -21.55
N ARG A 67 2.20 8.83 -21.64
CA ARG A 67 0.92 8.98 -22.35
C ARG A 67 1.06 8.61 -23.83
N ALA A 68 2.11 9.11 -24.48
CA ALA A 68 2.45 8.74 -25.86
C ALA A 68 2.59 7.23 -26.05
N LEU A 69 3.24 6.54 -25.12
CA LEU A 69 3.41 5.08 -25.16
C LEU A 69 2.06 4.36 -25.01
N ILE A 70 1.20 4.81 -24.10
CA ILE A 70 -0.14 4.22 -23.88
C ILE A 70 -1.01 4.39 -25.14
N GLU A 71 -0.96 5.58 -25.76
CA GLU A 71 -1.83 5.92 -26.89
C GLU A 71 -1.33 5.34 -28.22
N ARG A 72 -0.01 5.30 -28.43
CA ARG A 72 0.60 4.98 -29.74
C ARG A 72 1.34 3.65 -29.75
N GLY A 73 1.49 3.00 -28.61
CA GLY A 73 2.23 1.75 -28.47
C GLY A 73 3.75 1.95 -28.49
N VAL A 74 4.46 0.82 -28.43
CA VAL A 74 5.93 0.76 -28.39
C VAL A 74 6.52 1.23 -29.73
N PRO A 75 7.55 2.11 -29.72
CA PRO A 75 8.26 2.49 -30.93
C PRO A 75 8.83 1.26 -31.64
N THR A 76 8.69 1.19 -32.97
CA THR A 76 9.01 0.00 -33.76
C THR A 76 10.51 -0.25 -33.95
N ASP A 77 11.35 0.71 -33.53
CA ASP A 77 12.81 0.68 -33.64
C ASP A 77 13.52 0.29 -32.33
N LEU A 78 12.77 -0.05 -31.28
CA LEU A 78 13.35 -0.53 -30.03
C LEU A 78 13.75 -2.02 -30.13
N PRO A 79 14.83 -2.42 -29.44
CA PRO A 79 15.21 -3.83 -29.38
C PRO A 79 14.22 -4.65 -28.55
N ASP A 80 13.99 -5.89 -28.96
CA ASP A 80 13.21 -6.84 -28.19
C ASP A 80 13.97 -7.29 -26.93
N LEU A 81 13.28 -7.30 -25.78
CA LEU A 81 13.78 -7.93 -24.56
C LEU A 81 13.28 -9.36 -24.49
N LEU A 82 14.15 -10.31 -24.82
CA LEU A 82 13.89 -11.73 -24.59
C LEU A 82 14.14 -12.05 -23.11
N LEU A 83 13.06 -12.24 -22.36
CA LEU A 83 13.12 -12.67 -20.97
C LEU A 83 13.15 -14.20 -20.92
N GLU A 84 14.32 -14.78 -20.67
CA GLU A 84 14.44 -16.20 -20.39
C GLU A 84 14.14 -16.48 -18.92
N ARG A 85 13.19 -17.37 -18.65
CA ARG A 85 12.98 -17.93 -17.32
C ARG A 85 13.93 -19.09 -17.12
N ALA A 86 14.88 -18.95 -16.21
CA ALA A 86 15.62 -20.10 -15.71
C ALA A 86 14.63 -21.11 -15.09
N PRO A 87 14.80 -22.43 -15.33
CA PRO A 87 14.04 -23.43 -14.61
C PRO A 87 14.35 -23.33 -13.11
N CYS A 88 13.30 -23.44 -12.29
CA CYS A 88 13.43 -23.57 -10.83
C CYS A 88 14.20 -24.83 -10.45
#